data_AF-A0AAC9Y9Y0-F1
#
_entry.id   AF-A0AAC9Y9Y0-F1
#
_cell.length_a   1.000
_cell.length_b   1.000
_cell.length_c   1.000
_cell.angle_alpha   90.00
_cell.angle_beta   90.00
_cell.angle_gamma   90.00
#
_symmetry.space_group_name_H-M   'P 1'
#
loop_
_entity.id
_entity.type
_entity.pdbx_description
1 polymer ?
#
loop_
_entity_poly.entity_id
_entity_poly.type
_entity_poly.pdbx_seq_one_letter_code
_entity_poly.pdbx_strand_id
1 'polypeptide(L)'
;MTLKTRAGLWSLTAAALLLVFGYVLVQYGIAGARQAGFVNYKLQSEGFSYTPWIYMLYVHIVTASAAMLGGLYALLRPAAGQAGRTGSPSSRTVRLHRLAGRIYAVSVALSSLASLYLAFKASGGWIAGAGFLLMDALWLATTIRGVRQAMLGRIAEHRRWMIRSYALTFSGVSLRVLLAPLTLLLGSFNPAYQAASWLCWLANLAAAEWIIRRSRERGSGLTGPTVGIQ
;
A
#
# COMPACT_ATOMS: atom_id res chain seq x y z
N MET A 1 -2.51 -3.19 25.72
CA MET A 1 -2.50 -4.16 24.60
C MET A 1 -1.24 -5.00 24.73
N THR A 2 -1.37 -6.28 25.10
CA THR A 2 -0.25 -7.16 25.49
C THR A 2 0.60 -7.57 24.27
N LEU A 3 1.89 -7.88 24.49
CA LEU A 3 2.85 -8.31 23.45
C LEU A 3 2.32 -9.48 22.59
N LYS A 4 1.58 -10.43 23.19
CA LYS A 4 0.91 -11.54 22.49
C LYS A 4 -0.15 -11.06 21.49
N THR A 5 -0.92 -10.03 21.83
CA THR A 5 -1.95 -9.47 20.95
C THR A 5 -1.33 -8.78 19.72
N ARG A 6 -0.16 -8.13 19.91
CA ARG A 6 0.59 -7.52 18.81
C ARG A 6 1.15 -8.57 17.87
N ALA A 7 1.78 -9.63 18.40
CA ALA A 7 2.31 -10.72 17.59
C ALA A 7 1.21 -11.40 16.73
N GLY A 8 0.05 -11.70 17.33
CA GLY A 8 -1.07 -12.30 16.60
C GLY A 8 -1.61 -11.41 15.47
N LEU A 9 -1.70 -10.10 15.68
CA LEU A 9 -2.15 -9.16 14.64
C LEU A 9 -1.19 -9.11 13.46
N TRP A 10 0.13 -9.09 13.71
CA TRP A 10 1.16 -9.10 12.65
C TRP A 10 1.19 -10.42 11.87
N SER A 11 0.99 -11.55 12.56
CA SER A 11 0.88 -12.86 11.91
C SER A 11 -0.33 -12.92 10.98
N LEU A 12 -1.48 -12.37 11.39
CA LEU A 12 -2.67 -12.28 10.54
C LEU A 12 -2.46 -11.35 9.33
N THR A 13 -1.78 -10.22 9.50
CA THR A 13 -1.49 -9.32 8.38
C THR A 13 -0.54 -9.96 7.38
N ALA A 14 0.50 -10.65 7.86
CA ALA A 14 1.43 -11.40 7.03
C ALA A 14 0.74 -12.57 6.30
N ALA A 15 -0.15 -13.30 6.98
CA ALA A 15 -0.93 -14.38 6.36
C ALA A 15 -1.89 -13.85 5.28
N ALA A 16 -2.59 -12.75 5.52
CA ALA A 16 -3.45 -12.12 4.51
C ALA A 16 -2.65 -11.62 3.30
N LEU A 17 -1.47 -11.02 3.53
CA LEU A 17 -0.55 -10.61 2.47
C LEU A 17 -0.05 -11.81 1.66
N LEU A 18 0.32 -12.91 2.33
CA LEU A 18 0.80 -14.14 1.67
C LEU A 18 -0.32 -14.84 0.90
N LEU A 19 -1.54 -14.87 1.42
CA LEU A 19 -2.70 -15.43 0.72
C LEU A 19 -3.05 -14.63 -0.52
N VAL A 20 -3.09 -13.30 -0.43
CA VAL A 20 -3.38 -12.45 -1.58
C VAL A 20 -2.24 -12.46 -2.60
N PHE A 21 -0.99 -12.45 -2.13
CA PHE A 21 0.17 -12.59 -3.00
C PHE A 21 0.20 -13.96 -3.69
N GLY A 22 -0.06 -15.04 -2.94
CA GLY A 22 -0.16 -16.40 -3.47
C GLY A 22 -1.28 -16.55 -4.49
N TYR A 23 -2.45 -15.98 -4.21
CA TYR A 23 -3.56 -15.93 -5.17
C TYR A 23 -3.17 -15.19 -6.46
N VAL A 24 -2.52 -14.02 -6.36
CA VAL A 24 -2.05 -13.27 -7.53
C VAL A 24 -1.00 -14.06 -8.32
N LEU A 25 -0.06 -14.72 -7.62
CA LEU A 25 0.98 -15.54 -8.25
C LEU A 25 0.39 -16.73 -9.00
N VAL A 26 -0.57 -17.44 -8.39
CA VAL A 26 -1.25 -18.59 -9.01
C VAL A 26 -2.09 -18.13 -10.18
N GLN A 27 -2.90 -17.07 -10.03
CA GLN A 27 -3.84 -16.64 -11.05
C GLN A 27 -3.15 -16.00 -12.28
N TYR A 28 -2.14 -15.17 -12.06
CA TYR A 28 -1.48 -14.45 -13.14
C TYR A 28 -0.17 -15.12 -13.61
N GLY A 29 0.48 -15.91 -12.76
CA GLY A 29 1.72 -16.63 -13.10
C GLY A 29 1.50 -18.07 -13.59
N ILE A 30 0.59 -18.83 -12.98
CA ILE A 30 0.43 -20.27 -13.25
C ILE A 30 -0.79 -20.56 -14.12
N ALA A 31 -1.97 -20.05 -13.76
CA ALA A 31 -3.21 -20.26 -14.52
C ALA A 31 -3.24 -19.46 -15.84
N GLY A 32 -2.31 -18.52 -16.01
CA GLY A 32 -2.23 -17.63 -17.15
C GLY A 32 -3.27 -16.51 -17.08
N ALA A 33 -2.83 -15.27 -17.32
CA ALA A 33 -3.68 -14.09 -17.14
C ALA A 33 -5.03 -14.16 -17.88
N ARG A 34 -5.14 -14.86 -19.02
CA ARG A 34 -6.41 -15.02 -19.76
C ARG A 34 -7.48 -15.79 -19.00
N GLN A 35 -7.11 -16.67 -18.07
CA GLN A 35 -8.06 -17.44 -17.25
C GLN A 35 -8.52 -16.68 -16.00
N ALA A 36 -7.89 -15.55 -15.67
CA ALA A 36 -8.37 -14.69 -14.60
C ALA A 36 -9.73 -14.11 -14.98
N GLY A 37 -10.76 -14.30 -14.13
CA GLY A 37 -12.11 -13.80 -14.40
C GLY A 37 -12.16 -12.30 -14.74
N PHE A 38 -11.25 -11.51 -14.16
CA PHE A 38 -11.06 -10.10 -14.48
C PHE A 38 -10.59 -9.83 -15.92
N VAL A 39 -9.69 -10.67 -16.45
CA VAL A 39 -9.15 -10.54 -17.82
C VAL A 39 -10.16 -11.08 -18.83
N ASN A 40 -10.87 -12.15 -18.49
CA ASN A 40 -11.94 -12.69 -19.33
C ASN A 40 -13.07 -11.66 -19.55
N TYR A 41 -13.52 -10.99 -18.48
CA TYR A 41 -14.46 -9.87 -18.58
C TYR A 41 -13.94 -8.75 -19.51
N LYS A 42 -12.63 -8.48 -19.49
CA LYS A 42 -12.01 -7.43 -20.29
C LYS A 42 -11.85 -7.80 -21.77
N LEU A 43 -11.59 -9.08 -22.06
CA LEU A 43 -11.51 -9.60 -23.43
C LEU A 43 -12.84 -9.47 -24.20
N GLN A 44 -13.96 -9.29 -23.50
CA GLN A 44 -15.28 -9.06 -24.11
C GLN A 44 -15.55 -7.59 -24.48
N SER A 45 -14.65 -6.66 -24.15
CA SER A 45 -14.82 -5.23 -24.50
C SER A 45 -14.35 -4.91 -25.92
N GLU A 46 -15.20 -4.22 -26.70
CA GLU A 46 -14.90 -3.82 -28.08
C GLU A 46 -13.68 -2.86 -28.13
N GLY A 47 -12.77 -3.09 -29.09
CA GLY A 47 -11.58 -2.24 -29.30
C GLY A 47 -10.45 -2.43 -28.28
N PHE A 48 -10.50 -3.48 -27.44
CA PHE A 48 -9.46 -3.76 -26.45
C PHE A 48 -8.25 -4.48 -27.04
N SER A 49 -7.08 -3.82 -27.01
CA SER A 49 -5.81 -4.44 -27.37
C SER A 49 -5.17 -5.14 -26.16
N TYR A 50 -5.22 -6.48 -26.17
CA TYR A 50 -4.74 -7.31 -25.06
C TYR A 50 -3.24 -7.17 -24.81
N THR A 51 -2.43 -7.17 -25.88
CA THR A 51 -0.96 -7.25 -25.81
C THR A 51 -0.32 -6.09 -25.04
N PRO A 52 -0.55 -4.80 -25.37
CA PRO A 52 0.03 -3.70 -24.59
C PRO A 52 -0.50 -3.68 -23.16
N TRP A 53 -1.78 -4.02 -22.96
CA TRP A 53 -2.39 -4.02 -21.65
C TRP A 53 -1.82 -5.07 -20.71
N ILE A 54 -1.59 -6.29 -21.20
CA ILE A 54 -1.07 -7.36 -20.35
C ILE A 54 0.37 -7.10 -19.93
N TYR A 55 1.20 -6.53 -20.80
CA TYR A 55 2.57 -6.13 -20.44
C TYR A 55 2.57 -5.06 -19.35
N MET A 56 1.74 -4.02 -19.47
CA MET A 56 1.60 -3.00 -18.43
C MET A 56 1.08 -3.60 -17.12
N LEU A 57 0.16 -4.56 -17.20
CA LEU A 57 -0.33 -5.26 -16.01
C LEU A 57 0.78 -6.05 -15.32
N TYR A 58 1.61 -6.79 -16.05
CA TYR A 58 2.73 -7.53 -15.46
C TYR A 58 3.77 -6.59 -14.85
N VAL A 59 4.13 -5.51 -15.55
CA VAL A 59 5.02 -4.47 -14.99
C VAL A 59 4.46 -3.95 -13.67
N HIS A 60 3.17 -3.61 -13.64
CA HIS A 60 2.50 -3.17 -12.43
C HIS A 60 2.54 -4.23 -11.32
N ILE A 61 2.20 -5.50 -11.61
CA ILE A 61 2.18 -6.58 -10.60
C ILE A 61 3.55 -6.79 -9.98
N VAL A 62 4.59 -6.90 -10.80
CA VAL A 62 5.96 -7.15 -10.32
C VAL A 62 6.46 -5.98 -9.48
N THR A 63 6.29 -4.76 -9.97
CA THR A 63 6.75 -3.55 -9.27
C THR A 63 5.93 -3.27 -8.01
N ALA A 64 4.60 -3.42 -8.05
CA ALA A 64 3.74 -3.29 -6.87
C ALA A 64 4.08 -4.32 -5.79
N SER A 65 4.40 -5.56 -6.19
CA SER A 65 4.83 -6.62 -5.25
C SER A 65 6.16 -6.27 -4.58
N ALA A 66 7.14 -5.78 -5.36
CA ALA A 66 8.39 -5.30 -4.81
C ALA A 66 8.20 -4.13 -3.84
N ALA A 67 7.32 -3.18 -4.16
CA ALA A 67 6.94 -2.10 -3.24
C ALA A 67 6.26 -2.62 -1.97
N MET A 68 5.34 -3.59 -2.09
CA MET A 68 4.65 -4.16 -0.93
C MET A 68 5.61 -4.82 0.05
N LEU A 69 6.53 -5.66 -0.44
CA LEU A 69 7.50 -6.39 0.37
C LEU A 69 8.58 -5.46 0.94
N GLY A 70 9.15 -4.59 0.09
CA GLY A 70 10.18 -3.63 0.49
C GLY A 70 9.65 -2.61 1.51
N GLY A 71 8.42 -2.13 1.31
CA GLY A 71 7.74 -1.20 2.21
C GLY A 71 7.44 -1.82 3.56
N LEU A 72 6.94 -3.07 3.58
CA LEU A 72 6.69 -3.79 4.83
C LEU A 72 7.98 -3.97 5.63
N TYR A 73 9.04 -4.43 4.96
CA TYR A 73 10.34 -4.60 5.59
C TYR A 73 10.86 -3.29 6.19
N ALA A 74 10.80 -2.19 5.43
CA ALA A 74 11.28 -0.88 5.86
C ALA A 74 10.48 -0.31 7.05
N LEU A 75 9.16 -0.57 7.11
CA LEU A 75 8.31 -0.14 8.21
C LEU A 75 8.49 -0.99 9.48
N LEU A 76 8.69 -2.31 9.34
CA LEU A 76 8.93 -3.23 10.46
C LEU A 76 10.32 -3.09 11.05
N ARG A 77 11.32 -2.71 10.23
CA ARG A 77 12.71 -2.51 10.65
C ARG A 77 13.17 -1.07 10.37
N PRO A 78 12.65 -0.09 11.12
CA PRO A 78 13.07 1.29 10.96
C PRO A 78 14.55 1.45 11.37
N ALA A 79 15.31 2.14 10.53
CA ALA A 79 16.73 2.38 10.75
C ALA A 79 17.04 3.37 11.88
N ALA A 80 16.06 4.13 12.38
CA ALA A 80 16.25 5.06 13.48
C ALA A 80 14.93 5.29 14.23
N GLY A 81 15.00 5.38 15.57
CA GLY A 81 13.96 6.02 16.39
C GLY A 81 12.57 5.37 16.39
N GLN A 82 12.46 4.08 16.70
CA GLN A 82 11.26 3.61 17.38
C GLN A 82 11.42 3.89 18.88
N ALA A 83 10.46 4.63 19.44
CA ALA A 83 10.34 4.86 20.88
C ALA A 83 10.43 3.51 21.61
N GLY A 84 11.58 3.26 22.27
CA GLY A 84 11.83 2.06 23.05
C GLY A 84 13.06 1.22 22.68
N ARG A 85 13.77 1.46 21.56
CA ARG A 85 15.08 0.82 21.32
C ARG A 85 16.20 1.66 21.90
N THR A 86 16.80 1.19 22.99
CA THR A 86 17.89 1.84 23.74
C THR A 86 19.28 1.72 23.08
N GLY A 87 19.37 1.22 21.84
CA GLY A 87 20.64 0.98 21.15
C GLY A 87 20.73 1.63 19.77
N SER A 88 21.93 2.11 19.42
CA SER A 88 22.24 2.59 18.07
C SER A 88 22.08 1.45 17.06
N PRO A 89 21.35 1.65 15.95
CA PRO A 89 21.18 0.63 14.93
C PRO A 89 22.51 0.31 14.25
N SER A 90 22.76 -0.97 14.00
CA SER A 90 23.98 -1.39 13.30
C SER A 90 24.05 -0.79 11.89
N SER A 91 25.27 -0.52 11.41
CA SER A 91 25.53 0.00 10.06
C SER A 91 24.84 -0.85 8.97
N ARG A 92 24.82 -2.18 9.15
CA ARG A 92 24.11 -3.12 8.26
C ARG A 92 22.60 -2.86 8.22
N THR A 93 21.97 -2.64 9.37
CA THR A 93 20.51 -2.38 9.46
C THR A 93 20.14 -1.10 8.73
N VAL A 94 20.93 -0.04 8.94
CA VAL A 94 20.75 1.25 8.26
C VAL A 94 20.92 1.09 6.74
N ARG A 95 21.94 0.35 6.29
CA ARG A 95 22.18 0.10 4.86
C ARG A 95 21.03 -0.68 4.22
N LEU A 96 20.52 -1.72 4.88
CA LEU A 96 19.39 -2.51 4.39
C LEU A 96 18.09 -1.70 4.33
N HIS A 97 17.80 -0.88 5.33
CA HIS A 97 16.65 0.03 5.29
C HIS A 97 16.74 1.03 4.14
N ARG A 98 17.92 1.63 3.92
CA ARG A 98 18.13 2.56 2.79
C ARG A 98 17.97 1.86 1.44
N LEU A 99 18.49 0.64 1.30
CA LEU A 99 18.31 -0.16 0.08
C LEU A 99 16.83 -0.50 -0.14
N ALA A 100 16.14 -1.01 0.88
CA ALA A 100 14.72 -1.33 0.81
C ALA A 100 13.86 -0.10 0.47
N GLY A 101 14.17 1.06 1.07
CA GLY A 101 13.50 2.33 0.76
C GLY A 101 13.74 2.82 -0.67
N ARG A 102 14.94 2.61 -1.23
CA ARG A 102 15.23 2.91 -2.65
C ARG A 102 14.46 1.99 -3.60
N ILE A 103 14.50 0.68 -3.34
CA ILE A 103 13.74 -0.31 -4.11
C ILE A 103 12.26 0.07 -4.06
N TYR A 104 11.72 0.33 -2.86
CA TYR A 104 10.35 0.79 -2.67
C TYR A 104 10.01 2.01 -3.54
N ALA A 105 10.79 3.10 -3.44
CA ALA A 105 10.48 4.33 -4.16
C ALA A 105 10.52 4.16 -5.69
N VAL A 106 11.49 3.40 -6.21
CA VAL A 106 11.58 3.09 -7.64
C VAL A 106 10.43 2.20 -8.08
N SER A 107 10.10 1.18 -7.29
CA SER A 107 8.97 0.29 -7.54
C SER A 107 7.64 1.05 -7.57
N VAL A 108 7.40 1.98 -6.63
CA VAL A 108 6.21 2.85 -6.63
C VAL A 108 6.14 3.68 -7.91
N ALA A 109 7.25 4.30 -8.32
CA ALA A 109 7.29 5.14 -9.51
C ALA A 109 6.98 4.35 -10.79
N LEU A 110 7.64 3.20 -10.99
CA LEU A 110 7.39 2.33 -12.14
C LEU A 110 5.96 1.77 -12.14
N SER A 111 5.48 1.36 -10.96
CA SER A 111 4.13 0.83 -10.80
C SER A 111 3.08 1.88 -11.12
N SER A 112 3.24 3.12 -10.62
CA SER A 112 2.32 4.24 -10.88
C SER A 112 2.27 4.61 -12.36
N LEU A 113 3.40 4.58 -13.07
CA LEU A 113 3.44 4.82 -14.52
C LEU A 113 2.68 3.74 -15.31
N ALA A 114 2.86 2.47 -14.94
CA ALA A 114 2.11 1.38 -15.53
C ALA A 114 0.61 1.48 -15.19
N SER A 115 0.27 1.80 -13.93
CA SER A 115 -1.10 1.97 -13.46
C SER A 115 -1.84 3.08 -14.19
N LEU A 116 -1.17 4.18 -14.56
CA LEU A 116 -1.78 5.28 -15.31
C LEU A 116 -2.44 4.76 -16.60
N TYR A 117 -1.73 3.94 -17.37
CA TYR A 117 -2.28 3.28 -18.56
C TYR A 117 -3.44 2.33 -18.22
N LEU A 118 -3.29 1.54 -17.15
CA LEU A 118 -4.31 0.57 -16.71
C LEU A 118 -5.61 1.26 -16.27
N ALA A 119 -5.52 2.43 -15.62
CA ALA A 119 -6.64 3.18 -15.09
C ALA A 119 -7.52 3.78 -16.20
N PHE A 120 -6.92 4.28 -17.29
CA PHE A 120 -7.68 4.70 -18.48
C PHE A 120 -8.44 3.55 -19.16
N LYS A 121 -8.03 2.31 -18.90
CA LYS A 121 -8.69 1.10 -19.40
C LYS A 121 -9.39 0.33 -18.27
N ALA A 122 -9.77 0.96 -17.16
CA ALA A 122 -10.38 0.29 -16.02
C ALA A 122 -11.75 -0.31 -16.38
N SER A 123 -12.02 -1.53 -15.90
CA SER A 123 -13.25 -2.27 -16.25
C SER A 123 -14.54 -1.66 -15.70
N GLY A 124 -14.45 -0.78 -14.69
CA GLY A 124 -15.60 -0.05 -14.13
C GLY A 124 -15.89 1.29 -14.80
N GLY A 125 -15.33 1.52 -15.98
CA GLY A 125 -15.45 2.79 -16.71
C GLY A 125 -14.73 3.95 -16.03
N TRP A 126 -15.16 5.16 -16.36
CA TRP A 126 -14.49 6.40 -15.93
C TRP A 126 -14.51 6.59 -14.40
N ILE A 127 -15.53 6.10 -13.70
CA ILE A 127 -15.63 6.20 -12.23
C ILE A 127 -14.51 5.41 -11.56
N ALA A 128 -14.28 4.17 -11.99
CA ALA A 128 -13.19 3.35 -11.48
C ALA A 128 -11.83 3.90 -11.91
N GLY A 129 -11.71 4.33 -13.17
CA GLY A 129 -10.51 4.97 -13.70
C GLY A 129 -10.09 6.19 -12.88
N ALA A 130 -11.02 7.11 -12.59
CA ALA A 130 -10.76 8.30 -11.78
C ALA A 130 -10.31 7.94 -10.35
N GLY A 131 -10.93 6.93 -9.73
CA GLY A 131 -10.53 6.43 -8.41
C GLY A 131 -9.08 5.92 -8.38
N PHE A 132 -8.68 5.13 -9.38
CA PHE A 132 -7.31 4.63 -9.49
C PHE A 132 -6.30 5.73 -9.85
N LEU A 133 -6.65 6.64 -10.78
CA LEU A 133 -5.78 7.76 -11.14
C LEU A 133 -5.49 8.67 -9.94
N LEU A 134 -6.52 9.01 -9.17
CA LEU A 134 -6.35 9.82 -7.96
C LEU A 134 -5.52 9.08 -6.92
N MET A 135 -5.76 7.78 -6.73
CA MET A 135 -4.97 6.94 -5.84
C MET A 135 -3.48 6.93 -6.24
N ASP A 136 -3.17 6.74 -7.53
CA ASP A 136 -1.79 6.70 -8.03
C ASP A 136 -1.09 8.05 -7.84
N ALA A 137 -1.79 9.16 -8.13
CA ALA A 137 -1.27 10.50 -7.91
C ALA A 137 -0.94 10.74 -6.42
N LEU A 138 -1.83 10.34 -5.51
CA LEU A 138 -1.58 10.41 -4.07
C LEU A 138 -0.45 9.48 -3.64
N TRP A 139 -0.36 8.29 -4.22
CA TRP A 139 0.67 7.30 -3.88
C TRP A 139 2.06 7.80 -4.26
N LEU A 140 2.20 8.36 -5.46
CA LEU A 140 3.44 8.97 -5.92
C LEU A 140 3.77 10.22 -5.09
N ALA A 141 2.80 11.11 -4.86
CA ALA A 141 3.00 12.34 -4.09
C ALA A 141 3.43 12.08 -2.64
N THR A 142 2.79 11.13 -1.96
CA THR A 142 3.14 10.74 -0.59
C THR A 142 4.53 10.10 -0.52
N THR A 143 4.90 9.28 -1.51
CA THR A 143 6.22 8.66 -1.61
C THR A 143 7.32 9.69 -1.84
N ILE A 144 7.13 10.60 -2.80
CA ILE A 144 8.08 11.70 -3.07
C ILE A 144 8.27 12.57 -1.83
N ARG A 145 7.18 12.94 -1.16
CA ARG A 145 7.25 13.71 0.10
C ARG A 145 8.01 12.94 1.17
N GLY A 146 7.74 11.65 1.35
CA GLY A 146 8.46 10.79 2.28
C GLY A 146 9.96 10.76 2.02
N VAL A 147 10.37 10.52 0.78
CA VAL A 147 11.79 10.50 0.39
C VAL A 147 12.44 11.87 0.59
N ARG A 148 11.77 12.96 0.21
CA ARG A 148 12.28 14.33 0.41
C ARG A 148 12.52 14.63 1.89
N GLN A 149 11.60 14.27 2.78
CA GLN A 149 11.80 14.47 4.22
C GLN A 149 12.97 13.64 4.78
N ALA A 150 13.23 12.45 4.24
CA ALA A 150 14.43 11.68 4.62
C ALA A 150 15.72 12.37 4.18
N MET A 151 15.76 12.92 2.96
CA MET A 151 16.92 13.68 2.46
C MET A 151 17.19 14.93 3.29
N LEU A 152 16.13 15.57 3.81
CA LEU A 152 16.21 16.72 4.71
C LEU A 152 16.52 16.35 6.17
N GLY A 153 16.75 15.07 6.48
CA GLY A 153 17.01 14.60 7.85
C GLY A 153 15.79 14.65 8.78
N ARG A 154 14.60 14.97 8.28
CA ARG A 154 13.36 15.10 9.06
C ARG A 154 12.68 13.74 9.24
N ILE A 155 13.29 12.87 10.04
CA ILE A 155 12.90 11.45 10.18
C ILE A 155 11.47 11.26 10.67
N ALA A 156 11.00 12.11 11.60
CA ALA A 156 9.63 12.04 12.10
C ALA A 156 8.60 12.28 10.98
N GLU A 157 8.83 13.29 10.14
CA GLU A 157 7.97 13.60 9.00
C GLU A 157 8.10 12.56 7.89
N HIS A 158 9.31 12.10 7.58
CA HIS A 158 9.54 10.98 6.67
C HIS A 158 8.65 9.80 7.03
N ARG A 159 8.67 9.37 8.30
CA ARG A 159 7.87 8.23 8.76
C ARG A 159 6.37 8.45 8.56
N ARG A 160 5.85 9.65 8.85
CA ARG A 160 4.43 9.97 8.65
C ARG A 160 4.03 9.88 7.18
N TRP A 161 4.85 10.39 6.28
CA TRP A 161 4.60 10.29 4.84
C TRP A 161 4.74 8.85 4.32
N MET A 162 5.70 8.07 4.82
CA MET A 162 5.85 6.67 4.44
C MET A 162 4.71 5.78 4.94
N ILE A 163 4.11 6.09 6.10
CA ILE A 163 2.89 5.38 6.56
C ILE A 163 1.73 5.62 5.58
N ARG A 164 1.53 6.87 5.12
CA ARG A 164 0.49 7.19 4.12
C ARG A 164 0.76 6.53 2.77
N SER A 165 2.01 6.60 2.30
CA SER A 165 2.45 5.93 1.07
C SER A 165 2.22 4.42 1.13
N TYR A 166 2.58 3.78 2.25
CA TYR A 166 2.40 2.34 2.39
C TYR A 166 0.92 1.93 2.49
N ALA A 167 0.08 2.74 3.14
CA ALA A 167 -1.36 2.52 3.15
C ALA A 167 -1.95 2.55 1.73
N LEU A 168 -1.45 3.44 0.87
CA LEU A 168 -1.81 3.49 -0.54
C LEU A 168 -1.30 2.25 -1.30
N THR A 169 -0.06 1.80 -1.05
CA THR A 169 0.47 0.52 -1.59
C THR A 169 -0.43 -0.66 -1.25
N PHE A 170 -0.95 -0.71 -0.02
CA PHE A 170 -1.82 -1.78 0.47
C PHE A 170 -3.20 -1.80 -0.21
N SER A 171 -3.59 -0.76 -0.95
CA SER A 171 -4.90 -0.66 -1.59
C SER A 171 -5.17 -1.77 -2.61
N GLY A 172 -4.13 -2.29 -3.27
CA GLY A 172 -4.29 -3.44 -4.17
C GLY A 172 -4.75 -4.72 -3.46
N VAL A 173 -4.40 -4.87 -2.17
CA VAL A 173 -4.86 -5.97 -1.31
C VAL A 173 -6.28 -5.67 -0.83
N SER A 174 -6.51 -4.48 -0.30
CA SER A 174 -7.85 -4.04 0.17
C SER A 174 -8.89 -4.14 -0.95
N LEU A 175 -8.55 -3.79 -2.19
CA LEU A 175 -9.44 -3.92 -3.35
C LEU A 175 -9.92 -5.37 -3.51
N ARG A 176 -9.00 -6.35 -3.43
CA ARG A 176 -9.33 -7.78 -3.59
C ARG A 176 -10.20 -8.30 -2.46
N VAL A 177 -9.93 -7.86 -1.24
CA VAL A 177 -10.72 -8.21 -0.05
C VAL A 177 -12.13 -7.62 -0.14
N LEU A 178 -12.28 -6.40 -0.65
CA LEU A 178 -13.57 -5.71 -0.75
C LEU A 178 -14.41 -6.16 -1.95
N LEU A 179 -13.79 -6.59 -3.04
CA LEU A 179 -14.50 -6.83 -4.29
C LEU A 179 -15.53 -7.96 -4.18
N ALA A 180 -15.18 -9.09 -3.56
CA ALA A 180 -16.10 -10.21 -3.38
C ALA A 180 -17.35 -9.86 -2.53
N PRO A 181 -17.22 -9.32 -1.30
CA PRO A 181 -18.39 -8.95 -0.51
C PRO A 181 -19.21 -7.83 -1.14
N LEU A 182 -18.59 -6.85 -1.80
CA LEU A 182 -19.34 -5.80 -2.50
C LEU A 182 -20.12 -6.35 -3.70
N THR A 183 -19.57 -7.32 -4.42
CA THR A 183 -20.27 -7.97 -5.54
C THR A 183 -21.49 -8.74 -5.03
N LEU A 184 -21.37 -9.44 -3.89
CA LEU A 184 -22.49 -10.13 -3.25
C LEU A 184 -23.56 -9.14 -2.77
N LEU A 185 -23.16 -8.02 -2.17
CA LEU A 185 -24.07 -7.01 -1.63
C LEU A 185 -24.82 -6.24 -2.73
N LEU A 186 -24.13 -5.88 -3.81
CA LEU A 186 -24.67 -5.05 -4.89
C LEU A 186 -25.24 -5.86 -6.05
N GLY A 187 -25.14 -7.19 -6.00
CA GLY A 187 -25.66 -8.12 -7.00
C GLY A 187 -24.99 -8.04 -8.38
N SER A 188 -23.96 -7.21 -8.55
CA SER A 188 -23.29 -7.03 -9.84
C SER A 188 -21.85 -6.54 -9.70
N PHE A 189 -20.98 -6.97 -10.63
CA PHE A 189 -19.55 -6.68 -10.60
C PHE A 189 -19.21 -5.21 -10.82
N ASN A 190 -19.88 -4.53 -11.75
CA ASN A 190 -19.53 -3.17 -12.15
C ASN A 190 -19.67 -2.14 -11.00
N PRO A 191 -20.82 -1.99 -10.33
CA PRO A 191 -20.94 -1.07 -9.21
C PRO A 191 -20.07 -1.50 -8.01
N ALA A 192 -19.85 -2.80 -7.81
CA ALA A 192 -18.92 -3.29 -6.80
C ALA A 192 -17.47 -2.88 -7.09
N TYR A 193 -17.03 -2.99 -8.35
CA TYR A 193 -15.69 -2.58 -8.76
C TYR A 193 -15.49 -1.06 -8.67
N GLN A 194 -16.51 -0.28 -9.06
CA GLN A 194 -16.52 1.17 -8.87
C GLN A 194 -16.45 1.55 -7.39
N ALA A 195 -17.26 0.95 -6.51
CA ALA A 195 -17.18 1.22 -5.08
C ALA A 195 -15.81 0.82 -4.50
N ALA A 196 -15.32 -0.37 -4.88
CA ALA A 196 -14.05 -0.90 -4.40
C ALA A 196 -12.86 -0.03 -4.82
N SER A 197 -12.87 0.56 -6.03
CA SER A 197 -11.78 1.42 -6.52
C SER A 197 -11.60 2.72 -5.72
N TRP A 198 -12.59 3.09 -4.91
CA TRP A 198 -12.53 4.26 -4.01
C TRP A 198 -12.31 3.83 -2.56
N LEU A 199 -13.12 2.87 -2.08
CA LEU A 199 -13.11 2.46 -0.67
C LEU A 199 -11.77 1.84 -0.26
N CYS A 200 -11.10 1.12 -1.16
CA CYS A 200 -9.86 0.41 -0.83
C CYS A 200 -8.76 1.34 -0.30
N TRP A 201 -8.59 2.52 -0.88
CA TRP A 201 -7.54 3.45 -0.49
C TRP A 201 -8.02 4.51 0.48
N LEU A 202 -9.30 4.90 0.43
CA LEU A 202 -9.90 5.81 1.43
C LEU A 202 -9.86 5.19 2.82
N ALA A 203 -10.28 3.92 2.95
CA ALA A 203 -10.23 3.20 4.22
C ALA A 203 -8.78 3.04 4.72
N ASN A 204 -7.85 2.72 3.82
CA ASN A 204 -6.44 2.58 4.17
C ASN A 204 -5.83 3.91 4.65
N LEU A 205 -6.12 5.03 3.97
CA LEU A 205 -5.66 6.35 4.38
C LEU A 205 -6.28 6.80 5.71
N ALA A 206 -7.56 6.52 5.94
CA ALA A 206 -8.21 6.79 7.22
C ALA A 206 -7.52 6.02 8.36
N ALA A 207 -7.22 4.73 8.16
CA ALA A 207 -6.46 3.93 9.10
C ALA A 207 -5.04 4.48 9.33
N ALA A 208 -4.36 4.90 8.27
CA ALA A 208 -3.04 5.52 8.34
C ALA A 208 -3.05 6.80 9.18
N GLU A 209 -4.02 7.67 8.95
CA GLU A 209 -4.15 8.94 9.66
C GLU A 209 -4.49 8.72 11.15
N TRP A 210 -5.34 7.74 11.44
CA TRP A 210 -5.64 7.32 12.81
C TRP A 210 -4.40 6.81 13.56
N ILE A 211 -3.56 5.99 12.90
CA ILE A 211 -2.28 5.52 13.46
C ILE A 211 -1.33 6.69 13.74
N ILE A 212 -1.26 7.65 12.81
CA ILE A 212 -0.40 8.84 12.92
C ILE A 212 -0.84 9.73 14.09
N ARG A 213 -2.15 9.99 14.23
CA ARG A 213 -2.71 10.83 15.30
C ARG A 213 -2.50 10.23 16.69
N ARG A 214 -2.80 8.94 16.86
CA ARG A 214 -2.56 8.23 18.14
C ARG A 214 -1.09 8.20 18.55
N SER A 215 -0.18 8.17 17.57
CA SER A 215 1.26 8.22 17.84
C SER A 215 1.72 9.59 18.34
N ARG A 216 1.00 10.66 18.00
CA ARG A 216 1.29 12.03 18.45
C ARG A 216 0.84 12.25 19.90
N GLU A 217 -0.35 11.81 20.25
CA GLU A 217 -0.92 11.91 21.60
C GLU A 217 -0.08 11.18 22.65
N ARG A 218 0.47 10.00 22.31
CA ARG A 218 1.36 9.25 23.20
C ARG A 218 2.72 9.91 23.42
N GLY A 219 3.17 10.77 22.49
CA GLY A 219 4.43 11.51 22.62
C GLY A 219 4.30 12.78 23.46
N SER A 220 3.09 13.37 23.54
CA SER A 220 2.80 14.57 24.33
C SER A 220 2.44 14.29 25.80
N GLY A 221 2.13 13.04 26.17
CA GLY A 221 1.75 12.66 27.54
C GLY A 221 2.89 12.53 28.56
N LEU A 222 4.11 12.98 28.24
CA LEU A 222 5.29 12.93 29.13
C LEU A 222 5.64 14.28 29.79
N THR A 223 4.87 15.34 29.56
CA THR A 223 4.91 16.51 30.43
C THR A 223 4.08 16.22 31.67
N GLY A 224 4.69 15.59 32.68
CA GLY A 224 4.09 15.43 34.01
C GLY A 224 3.73 16.79 34.59
N PRO A 225 2.74 16.86 35.52
CA PRO A 225 2.37 18.12 36.15
C PRO A 225 3.61 18.70 36.85
N THR A 226 4.00 19.92 36.48
CA THR A 226 4.90 20.74 37.28
C THR A 226 4.24 20.90 38.65
N VAL A 227 4.72 20.13 39.63
CA VAL A 227 4.41 20.34 41.04
C VAL A 227 4.98 21.72 41.38
N GLY A 228 4.11 22.72 41.41
CA GLY A 228 4.43 24.03 41.93
C GLY A 228 4.75 23.86 43.41
N ILE A 229 6.00 24.16 43.78
CA ILE A 229 6.37 24.39 45.17
C ILE A 229 5.72 25.71 45.55
N GLN A 230 4.76 25.65 46.48
CA GLN A 230 4.35 26.77 47.32
C GLN A 230 4.48 26.34 48.77
#